data_AF-A0A847L172-F1
#
_entry.id   AF-A0A847L172-F1
#
_cell.length_a   1.000
_cell.length_b   1.000
_cell.length_c   1.000
_cell.angle_alpha   90.00
_cell.angle_beta   90.00
_cell.angle_gamma   90.00
#
_symmetry.space_group_name_H-M   'P 1'
#
loop_
_entity.id
_entity.type
_entity.pdbx_description
1 polymer ?
#
loop_
_entity_poly.entity_id
_entity_poly.type
_entity_poly.pdbx_seq_one_letter_code
_entity_poly.pdbx_strand_id
1 'polypeptide(L)'
;MWSLFKELRLHNKLAAQRNPMFEKNKFAKFFLFFGGLFWVGYLIFLGVIIAFALKKSIINLEAYQALNTILPLVLSLDFLMRFPLQKPPTQEITPYLLLPIKKKQVIDFLLLRSLPHFINFFWFCFFIPFALITVTYTYGLSGVILYNLGIWLLILVNNYWYILCRLLINEKTIWVLLPTLFYLALGLLIFLPDQSPIGYFFRALGDYLIEGRLVAYIGVLGCIVALFFINRVVVSKLIYSETSKSQDSTKVLTISSYSYLERFGEIGEFMRLELKLLLRNKRCRVSLRSIAFLVVIFSLLISFTPAYDGKFTSNF
;
A
#
# COMPACT_ATOMS: atom_id res chain seq x y z
N MET A 1 18.64 -6.42 22.85
CA MET A 1 17.66 -6.29 21.73
C MET A 1 17.32 -4.83 21.44
N TRP A 2 16.98 -4.04 22.45
CA TRP A 2 16.69 -2.60 22.28
C TRP A 2 17.89 -1.76 21.80
N SER A 3 19.12 -2.06 22.26
CA SER A 3 20.35 -1.41 21.78
C SER A 3 20.56 -1.61 20.27
N LEU A 4 20.48 -2.87 19.81
CA LEU A 4 20.55 -3.23 18.40
C LEU A 4 19.48 -2.52 17.56
N PHE A 5 18.25 -2.43 18.08
CA PHE A 5 17.17 -1.70 17.40
C PHE A 5 17.52 -0.22 17.18
N LYS A 6 18.08 0.45 18.19
CA LYS A 6 18.52 1.85 18.09
C LYS A 6 19.65 2.01 17.07
N GLU A 7 20.64 1.12 17.09
CA GLU A 7 21.76 1.14 16.13
C GLU A 7 21.30 0.94 14.70
N LEU A 8 20.43 -0.05 14.43
CA LEU A 8 19.88 -0.29 13.10
C LEU A 8 19.05 0.90 12.59
N ARG A 9 18.34 1.58 13.49
CA ARG A 9 17.59 2.81 13.17
C ARG A 9 18.54 3.97 12.84
N LEU A 10 19.60 4.14 13.62
CA LEU A 10 20.63 5.15 13.36
C LEU A 10 21.33 4.89 12.02
N HIS A 11 21.70 3.64 11.75
CA HIS A 11 22.33 3.25 10.49
C HIS A 11 21.47 3.60 9.28
N ASN A 12 20.16 3.32 9.33
CA ASN A 12 19.22 3.72 8.27
C ASN A 12 19.17 5.25 8.07
N LYS A 13 19.14 6.02 9.16
CA LYS A 13 19.14 7.49 9.11
C LYS A 13 20.42 8.02 8.45
N LEU A 14 21.58 7.49 8.83
CA LEU A 14 22.86 7.87 8.26
C LEU A 14 22.99 7.44 6.79
N ALA A 15 22.49 6.25 6.43
CA ALA A 15 22.46 5.79 5.04
C ALA A 15 21.64 6.72 4.14
N ALA A 16 20.51 7.26 4.65
CA ALA A 16 19.72 8.23 3.91
C ALA A 16 20.46 9.57 3.71
N GLN A 17 21.22 10.02 4.71
CA GLN A 17 22.01 11.26 4.65
C GLN A 17 23.23 11.13 3.72
N ARG A 18 23.89 9.97 3.71
CA ARG A 18 25.07 9.68 2.87
C ARG A 18 24.73 9.48 1.39
N ASN A 19 23.45 9.40 1.03
CA ASN A 19 23.07 9.25 -0.37
C ASN A 19 23.48 10.52 -1.15
N PRO A 20 24.26 10.42 -2.23
CA PRO A 20 24.71 11.59 -3.01
C PRO A 20 23.55 12.40 -3.61
N MET A 21 22.36 11.79 -3.72
CA MET A 21 21.14 12.48 -4.15
C MET A 21 20.46 13.28 -3.02
N PHE A 22 20.90 13.14 -1.77
CA PHE A 22 20.27 13.79 -0.61
C PHE A 22 20.35 15.32 -0.68
N GLU A 23 21.48 15.86 -1.12
CA GLU A 23 21.70 17.31 -1.24
C GLU A 23 21.15 17.90 -2.53
N LYS A 24 21.23 17.15 -3.64
CA LYS A 24 20.73 17.58 -4.97
C LYS A 24 19.21 17.73 -5.03
N ASN A 25 18.49 17.24 -4.02
CA ASN A 25 17.02 17.13 -4.03
C ASN A 25 16.30 18.17 -3.17
N LYS A 26 16.91 19.32 -2.84
CA LYS A 26 16.28 20.37 -2.01
C LYS A 26 14.94 20.85 -2.58
N PHE A 27 14.88 21.07 -3.89
CA PHE A 27 13.65 21.47 -4.58
C PHE A 27 12.57 20.38 -4.50
N ALA A 28 12.90 19.12 -4.78
CA ALA A 28 11.92 18.03 -4.64
C ALA A 28 11.49 17.82 -3.18
N LYS A 29 12.37 18.02 -2.20
CA LYS A 29 12.01 17.98 -0.77
C LYS A 29 10.99 19.07 -0.42
N PHE A 30 11.14 20.27 -0.96
CA PHE A 30 10.17 21.35 -0.80
C PHE A 30 8.81 20.98 -1.41
N PHE A 31 8.78 20.49 -2.66
CA PHE A 31 7.55 20.05 -3.30
C PHE A 31 6.88 18.86 -2.59
N LEU A 32 7.67 17.91 -2.09
CA LEU A 32 7.16 16.79 -1.29
C LEU A 32 6.55 17.27 0.03
N PHE A 33 7.18 18.22 0.70
CA PHE A 33 6.66 18.81 1.94
C PHE A 33 5.36 19.57 1.68
N PHE A 34 5.34 20.46 0.69
CA PHE A 34 4.16 21.23 0.32
C PHE A 34 3.01 20.33 -0.14
N GLY A 35 3.30 19.33 -0.99
CA GLY A 35 2.33 18.33 -1.40
C GLY A 35 1.78 17.53 -0.21
N GLY A 36 2.63 17.17 0.75
CA GLY A 36 2.19 16.52 1.99
C GLY A 36 1.25 17.40 2.81
N LEU A 37 1.57 18.68 2.98
CA LEU A 37 0.73 19.66 3.68
C LEU A 37 -0.64 19.83 2.98
N PHE A 38 -0.62 19.92 1.66
CA PHE A 38 -1.83 19.99 0.84
C PHE A 38 -2.74 18.77 1.06
N TRP A 39 -2.17 17.55 1.02
CA TRP A 39 -2.92 16.32 1.30
C TRP A 39 -3.52 16.28 2.70
N VAL A 40 -2.77 16.74 3.73
CA VAL A 40 -3.29 16.83 5.10
C VAL A 40 -4.49 17.77 5.16
N GLY A 41 -4.37 18.98 4.61
CA GLY A 41 -5.48 19.95 4.57
C GLY A 41 -6.68 19.42 3.80
N TYR A 42 -6.45 18.79 2.66
CA TYR A 42 -7.49 18.19 1.83
C TYR A 42 -8.25 17.07 2.54
N LEU A 43 -7.55 16.19 3.27
CA LEU A 43 -8.18 15.12 4.03
C LEU A 43 -9.01 15.64 5.21
N ILE A 44 -8.52 16.67 5.91
CA ILE A 44 -9.29 17.32 6.98
C ILE A 44 -10.58 17.91 6.42
N PHE A 45 -10.47 18.65 5.31
CA PHE A 45 -11.61 19.23 4.61
C PHE A 45 -12.62 18.18 4.15
N LEU A 46 -12.14 17.08 3.55
CA LEU A 46 -13.00 15.95 3.17
C LEU A 46 -13.68 15.30 4.38
N GLY A 47 -12.96 15.10 5.49
CA GLY A 47 -13.51 14.53 6.71
C GLY A 47 -14.69 15.36 7.25
N VAL A 48 -14.56 16.68 7.21
CA VAL A 48 -15.61 17.62 7.61
C VAL A 48 -16.81 17.59 6.65
N ILE A 49 -16.58 17.71 5.34
CA ILE A 49 -17.66 17.70 4.35
C ILE A 49 -18.44 16.40 4.40
N ILE A 50 -17.76 15.26 4.44
CA ILE A 50 -18.40 13.94 4.47
C ILE A 50 -19.21 13.77 5.76
N ALA A 51 -18.71 14.26 6.91
CA ALA A 51 -19.45 14.25 8.16
C ALA A 51 -20.79 15.01 8.04
N PHE A 52 -20.78 16.22 7.48
CA PHE A 52 -22.00 17.01 7.30
C PHE A 52 -22.93 16.43 6.22
N ALA A 53 -22.38 15.96 5.10
CA ALA A 53 -23.14 15.36 4.02
C ALA A 53 -23.90 14.11 4.47
N LEU A 54 -23.23 13.21 5.20
CA LEU A 54 -23.85 11.99 5.72
C LEU A 54 -24.88 12.28 6.82
N LYS A 55 -24.61 13.24 7.69
CA LYS A 55 -25.56 13.67 8.73
C LYS A 55 -26.88 14.19 8.17
N LYS A 56 -26.85 14.83 6.99
CA LYS A 56 -28.04 15.41 6.34
C LYS A 56 -28.80 14.41 5.44
N SER A 57 -28.10 13.41 4.91
CA SER A 57 -28.62 12.60 3.79
C SER A 57 -29.27 11.28 4.19
N ILE A 58 -29.01 10.75 5.40
CA ILE A 58 -29.45 9.40 5.77
C ILE A 58 -30.45 9.45 6.93
N ILE A 59 -31.68 9.02 6.66
CA ILE A 59 -32.83 9.17 7.56
C ILE A 59 -32.85 8.13 8.69
N ASN A 60 -32.14 6.99 8.55
CA ASN A 60 -32.21 5.86 9.49
C ASN A 60 -30.84 5.30 9.94
N LEU A 61 -29.72 5.94 9.57
CA LEU A 61 -28.37 5.47 9.95
C LEU A 61 -27.54 6.64 10.44
N GLU A 62 -26.78 6.40 11.50
CA GLU A 62 -25.82 7.38 11.97
C GLU A 62 -24.69 7.57 10.96
N ALA A 63 -24.21 8.80 10.81
CA ALA A 63 -23.19 9.14 9.82
C ALA A 63 -21.93 8.29 9.95
N TYR A 64 -21.52 7.94 11.17
CA TYR A 64 -20.36 7.10 11.41
C TYR A 64 -20.61 5.64 10.97
N GLN A 65 -21.82 5.12 11.12
CA GLN A 65 -22.17 3.75 10.71
C GLN A 65 -22.14 3.61 9.19
N ALA A 66 -22.57 4.65 8.48
CA ALA A 66 -22.47 4.72 7.02
C ALA A 66 -21.00 4.71 6.56
N LEU A 67 -20.14 5.49 7.23
CA LEU A 67 -18.70 5.49 6.94
C LEU A 67 -18.07 4.12 7.23
N ASN A 68 -18.45 3.47 8.33
CA ASN A 68 -17.95 2.14 8.69
C ASN A 68 -18.33 1.07 7.64
N THR A 69 -19.52 1.16 7.05
CA THR A 69 -19.91 0.25 5.95
C THR A 69 -18.98 0.36 4.74
N ILE A 70 -18.49 1.57 4.43
CA ILE A 70 -17.55 1.79 3.31
C ILE A 70 -16.07 1.75 3.74
N LEU A 71 -15.77 1.43 5.00
CA LEU A 71 -14.40 1.34 5.52
C LEU A 71 -13.48 0.40 4.71
N PRO A 72 -13.95 -0.74 4.16
CA PRO A 72 -13.09 -1.59 3.33
C PRO A 72 -12.59 -0.90 2.06
N LEU A 73 -13.37 0.05 1.52
CA LEU A 73 -12.95 0.88 0.38
C LEU A 73 -11.81 1.81 0.81
N VAL A 74 -11.91 2.42 1.99
CA VAL A 74 -10.84 3.24 2.58
C VAL A 74 -9.56 2.40 2.78
N LEU A 75 -9.69 1.17 3.29
CA LEU A 75 -8.56 0.24 3.45
C LEU A 75 -7.95 -0.18 2.10
N SER A 76 -8.76 -0.34 1.06
CA SER A 76 -8.27 -0.63 -0.29
C SER A 76 -7.45 0.54 -0.85
N LEU A 77 -7.90 1.77 -0.63
CA LEU A 77 -7.20 2.99 -1.04
C LEU A 77 -5.87 3.13 -0.27
N ASP A 78 -5.89 2.91 1.05
CA ASP A 78 -4.68 2.86 1.88
C ASP A 78 -3.66 1.85 1.35
N PHE A 79 -4.11 0.65 0.98
CA PHE A 79 -3.26 -0.39 0.42
C PHE A 79 -2.61 0.02 -0.90
N LEU A 80 -3.38 0.66 -1.80
CA LEU A 80 -2.87 1.15 -3.08
C LEU A 80 -1.86 2.29 -2.90
N MET A 81 -2.15 3.25 -2.02
CA MET A 81 -1.26 4.39 -1.74
C MET A 81 0.11 3.96 -1.18
N ARG A 82 0.18 2.80 -0.51
CA ARG A 82 1.45 2.27 0.03
C ARG A 82 2.44 1.81 -1.03
N PHE A 83 1.99 1.42 -2.23
CA PHE A 83 2.90 0.91 -3.27
C PHE A 83 4.02 1.88 -3.67
N PRO A 84 3.74 3.16 -3.99
CA PRO A 84 4.78 4.14 -4.30
C PRO A 84 5.49 4.68 -3.04
N LEU A 85 4.79 4.74 -1.90
CA LEU A 85 5.29 5.43 -0.71
C LEU A 85 6.17 4.55 0.20
N GLN A 86 6.00 3.23 0.19
CA GLN A 86 6.69 2.30 1.09
C GLN A 86 7.62 1.34 0.33
N LYS A 87 8.90 1.36 0.71
CA LYS A 87 9.92 0.45 0.15
C LYS A 87 9.69 -0.99 0.63
N PRO A 88 9.90 -2.01 -0.22
CA PRO A 88 9.73 -3.39 0.18
C PRO A 88 10.84 -3.82 1.15
N PRO A 89 10.51 -4.64 2.14
CA PRO A 89 11.45 -4.97 3.20
C PRO A 89 12.63 -5.84 2.78
N THR A 90 12.49 -6.68 1.75
CA THR A 90 13.61 -7.51 1.24
C THR A 90 14.78 -6.65 0.76
N GLN A 91 14.51 -5.53 0.10
CA GLN A 91 15.54 -4.60 -0.37
C GLN A 91 16.30 -3.93 0.77
N GLU A 92 15.68 -3.82 1.95
CA GLU A 92 16.30 -3.21 3.12
C GLU A 92 17.08 -4.23 3.95
N ILE A 93 16.72 -5.52 3.88
CA ILE A 93 17.35 -6.58 4.66
C ILE A 93 18.69 -7.01 4.04
N THR A 94 18.85 -6.96 2.72
CA THR A 94 20.04 -7.47 2.03
C THR A 94 21.38 -6.92 2.55
N PRO A 95 21.54 -5.62 2.88
CA PRO A 95 22.81 -5.12 3.43
C PRO A 95 23.08 -5.65 4.86
N TYR A 96 22.02 -5.92 5.62
CA TYR A 96 22.13 -6.43 6.99
C TYR A 96 22.43 -7.93 7.07
N LEU A 97 22.25 -8.68 5.97
CA LEU A 97 22.61 -10.10 5.91
C LEU A 97 24.12 -10.33 5.93
N LEU A 98 24.92 -9.34 5.57
CA LEU A 98 26.38 -9.39 5.62
C LEU A 98 26.94 -9.16 7.02
N LEU A 99 26.14 -8.57 7.91
CA LEU A 99 26.53 -8.33 9.29
C LEU A 99 26.33 -9.60 10.13
N PRO A 100 27.14 -9.82 11.18
CA PRO A 100 27.02 -10.97 12.08
C PRO A 100 25.83 -10.84 13.04
N ILE A 101 24.63 -10.57 12.52
CA ILE A 101 23.37 -10.40 13.26
C ILE A 101 22.44 -11.58 12.94
N LYS A 102 21.75 -12.11 13.96
CA LYS A 102 20.79 -13.19 13.75
C LYS A 102 19.66 -12.73 12.82
N LYS A 103 19.42 -13.45 11.72
CA LYS A 103 18.39 -13.13 10.70
C LYS A 103 17.02 -12.83 11.32
N LYS A 104 16.60 -13.63 12.32
CA LYS A 104 15.33 -13.43 13.04
C LYS A 104 15.21 -12.03 13.64
N GLN A 105 16.28 -11.49 14.22
CA GLN A 105 16.28 -10.16 14.84
C GLN A 105 16.18 -9.04 13.80
N VAL A 106 16.76 -9.22 12.61
CA VAL A 106 16.65 -8.25 11.50
C VAL A 106 15.23 -8.23 10.95
N ILE A 107 14.59 -9.39 10.81
CA ILE A 107 13.19 -9.50 10.38
C ILE A 107 12.27 -8.83 11.40
N ASP A 108 12.45 -9.13 12.68
CA ASP A 108 11.65 -8.54 13.76
C ASP A 108 11.83 -7.02 13.81
N PHE A 109 13.07 -6.52 13.66
CA PHE A 109 13.37 -5.09 13.57
C PHE A 109 12.58 -4.42 12.44
N LEU A 110 12.60 -5.03 11.25
CA LEU A 110 11.95 -4.47 10.08
C LEU A 110 10.42 -4.46 10.21
N LEU A 111 9.82 -5.53 10.73
CA LEU A 111 8.38 -5.62 10.95
C LEU A 111 7.92 -4.62 12.03
N LEU A 112 8.67 -4.50 13.14
CA LEU A 112 8.36 -3.55 14.21
C LEU A 112 8.55 -2.09 13.77
N ARG A 113 9.52 -1.81 12.91
CA ARG A 113 9.75 -0.47 12.34
C ARG A 113 8.56 0.01 11.50
N SER A 114 7.79 -0.90 10.92
CA SER A 114 6.62 -0.56 10.11
C SER A 114 5.43 -0.05 10.92
N LEU A 115 5.38 -0.31 12.24
CA LEU A 115 4.30 0.12 13.13
C LEU A 115 4.21 1.66 13.24
N PRO A 116 5.29 2.38 13.66
CA PRO A 116 5.26 3.84 13.73
C PRO A 116 5.56 4.53 12.39
N HIS A 117 5.19 3.92 11.26
CA HIS A 117 5.42 4.53 9.96
C HIS A 117 4.46 5.71 9.73
N PHE A 118 4.93 6.82 9.17
CA PHE A 118 4.15 8.05 8.98
C PHE A 118 2.83 7.81 8.22
N ILE A 119 2.85 6.95 7.20
CA ILE A 119 1.66 6.57 6.42
C ILE A 119 0.55 5.98 7.30
N ASN A 120 0.86 5.28 8.40
CA ASN A 120 -0.16 4.72 9.28
C ASN A 120 -0.94 5.80 10.04
N PHE A 121 -0.34 6.98 10.23
CA PHE A 121 -0.97 8.14 10.86
C PHE A 121 -1.68 9.05 9.85
N PHE A 122 -1.49 8.82 8.55
CA PHE A 122 -2.04 9.67 7.49
C PHE A 122 -3.57 9.78 7.56
N TRP A 123 -4.25 8.68 7.84
CA TRP A 123 -5.71 8.64 7.92
C TRP A 123 -6.29 9.35 9.14
N PHE A 124 -5.49 9.63 10.17
CA PHE A 124 -5.96 10.44 11.29
C PHE A 124 -6.39 11.84 10.85
N CYS A 125 -5.76 12.40 9.82
CA CYS A 125 -6.18 13.69 9.26
C CYS A 125 -7.62 13.68 8.74
N PHE A 126 -8.12 12.52 8.32
CA PHE A 126 -9.50 12.34 7.86
C PHE A 126 -10.45 11.94 9.00
N PHE A 127 -10.08 10.92 9.77
CA PHE A 127 -10.98 10.32 10.76
C PHE A 127 -11.14 11.14 12.05
N ILE A 128 -10.13 11.92 12.46
CA ILE A 128 -10.24 12.78 13.64
C ILE A 128 -11.35 13.84 13.46
N PRO A 129 -11.32 14.70 12.42
CA PRO A 129 -12.37 15.71 12.25
C PRO A 129 -13.74 15.07 11.99
N PHE A 130 -13.79 13.96 11.26
CA PHE A 130 -15.02 13.22 11.03
C PHE A 130 -15.64 12.71 12.34
N ALA A 131 -14.84 12.06 13.18
CA ALA A 131 -15.30 11.50 14.46
C ALA A 131 -15.72 12.60 15.44
N LEU A 132 -15.00 13.73 15.45
CA LEU A 132 -15.36 14.88 16.29
C LEU A 132 -16.74 15.47 15.96
N ILE A 133 -17.21 15.38 14.72
CA ILE A 133 -18.51 15.91 14.30
C ILE A 133 -19.63 14.87 14.49
N THR A 134 -19.34 13.59 14.25
CA THR A 134 -20.35 12.53 14.17
C THR A 134 -20.50 11.74 15.47
N VAL A 135 -19.38 11.31 16.08
CA VAL A 135 -19.37 10.40 17.23
C VAL A 135 -19.53 11.14 18.56
N THR A 136 -19.09 12.40 18.64
CA THR A 136 -19.22 13.21 19.87
C THR A 136 -20.66 13.38 20.33
N TYR A 137 -21.61 13.44 19.40
CA TYR A 137 -23.02 13.60 19.71
C TYR A 137 -23.61 12.37 20.43
N THR A 138 -23.15 11.16 20.09
CA THR A 138 -23.74 9.91 20.60
C THR A 138 -22.90 9.23 21.67
N TYR A 139 -21.57 9.29 21.59
CA TYR A 139 -20.65 8.60 22.51
C TYR A 139 -19.66 9.52 23.22
N GLY A 140 -19.75 10.84 23.01
CA GLY A 140 -18.87 11.83 23.62
C GLY A 140 -17.41 11.75 23.16
N LEU A 141 -16.52 12.43 23.90
CA LEU A 141 -15.09 12.48 23.57
C LEU A 141 -14.36 11.14 23.77
N SER A 142 -14.82 10.31 24.71
CA SER A 142 -14.26 8.97 24.94
C SER A 142 -14.45 8.08 23.72
N GLY A 143 -15.66 8.07 23.13
CA GLY A 143 -15.96 7.33 21.91
C GLY A 143 -15.09 7.76 20.73
N VAL A 144 -14.79 9.06 20.59
CA VAL A 144 -13.89 9.57 19.55
C VAL A 144 -12.48 8.99 19.68
N ILE A 145 -11.92 8.96 20.89
CA ILE A 145 -10.56 8.46 21.12
C ILE A 145 -10.51 6.96 20.82
N LEU A 146 -11.49 6.20 21.32
CA LEU A 146 -11.59 4.75 21.11
C LEU A 146 -11.76 4.40 19.63
N TYR A 147 -12.63 5.13 18.93
CA TYR A 147 -12.85 4.95 17.50
C TYR A 147 -11.59 5.19 16.68
N ASN A 148 -10.88 6.31 16.92
CA ASN A 148 -9.63 6.61 16.24
C ASN A 148 -8.56 5.54 16.54
N LEU A 149 -8.45 5.08 17.79
CA LEU A 149 -7.55 3.98 18.15
C LEU A 149 -7.89 2.71 17.38
N GLY A 150 -9.18 2.37 17.29
CA GLY A 150 -9.68 1.20 16.56
C GLY A 150 -9.36 1.26 15.06
N ILE A 151 -9.62 2.41 14.42
CA ILE A 151 -9.26 2.63 13.01
C ILE A 151 -7.76 2.50 12.80
N TRP A 152 -6.94 3.06 13.71
CA TRP A 152 -5.49 2.94 13.63
C TRP A 152 -5.03 1.49 13.69
N LEU A 153 -5.62 0.65 14.56
CA LEU A 153 -5.33 -0.78 14.59
C LEU A 153 -5.73 -1.48 13.29
N LEU A 154 -6.86 -1.12 12.67
CA LEU A 154 -7.25 -1.66 11.36
C LEU A 154 -6.27 -1.25 10.26
N ILE A 155 -5.75 -0.02 10.29
CA ILE A 155 -4.71 0.44 9.37
C ILE A 155 -3.40 -0.36 9.60
N LEU A 156 -3.07 -0.72 10.85
CA LEU A 156 -1.93 -1.59 11.13
C LEU A 156 -2.11 -3.00 10.59
N VAL A 157 -3.32 -3.58 10.71
CA VAL A 157 -3.67 -4.85 10.05
C VAL A 157 -3.42 -4.73 8.55
N ASN A 158 -3.92 -3.66 7.93
CA ASN A 158 -3.75 -3.41 6.51
C ASN A 158 -2.29 -3.20 6.09
N ASN A 159 -1.48 -2.55 6.93
CA ASN A 159 -0.04 -2.41 6.70
C ASN A 159 0.68 -3.76 6.69
N TYR A 160 0.36 -4.68 7.61
CA TYR A 160 0.95 -6.03 7.59
C TYR A 160 0.46 -6.87 6.43
N TRP A 161 -0.81 -6.71 6.02
CA TRP A 161 -1.34 -7.30 4.80
C TRP A 161 -0.62 -6.79 3.55
N TYR A 162 -0.37 -5.47 3.47
CA TYR A 162 0.43 -4.85 2.42
C TYR A 162 1.84 -5.42 2.36
N ILE A 163 2.54 -5.52 3.49
CA ILE A 163 3.89 -6.08 3.54
C ILE A 163 3.90 -7.51 2.99
N LEU A 164 2.94 -8.34 3.40
CA LEU A 164 2.80 -9.73 2.95
C LEU A 164 2.58 -9.81 1.44
N CYS A 165 1.61 -9.05 0.92
CA CYS A 165 1.33 -9.02 -0.51
C CYS A 165 2.52 -8.52 -1.31
N ARG A 166 3.18 -7.45 -0.85
CA ARG A 166 4.33 -6.85 -1.53
C ARG A 166 5.51 -7.84 -1.61
N LEU A 167 5.73 -8.63 -0.56
CA LEU A 167 6.73 -9.69 -0.53
C LEU A 167 6.45 -10.77 -1.58
N LEU A 168 5.22 -11.28 -1.61
CA LEU A 168 4.81 -12.31 -2.58
C LEU A 168 4.90 -11.82 -4.03
N ILE A 169 4.46 -10.57 -4.30
CA ILE A 169 4.54 -9.93 -5.62
C ILE A 169 5.99 -9.80 -6.11
N ASN A 170 6.92 -9.47 -5.21
CA ASN A 170 8.34 -9.34 -5.55
C ASN A 170 8.98 -10.69 -5.90
N GLU A 171 8.49 -11.79 -5.33
CA GLU A 171 8.93 -13.16 -5.65
C GLU A 171 8.36 -13.61 -7.01
N LYS A 172 7.04 -13.54 -7.17
CA LYS A 172 6.34 -13.86 -8.41
C LYS A 172 5.26 -12.80 -8.70
N THR A 173 5.31 -12.23 -9.89
CA THR A 173 4.36 -11.18 -10.31
C THR A 173 2.90 -11.65 -10.36
N ILE A 174 2.64 -12.96 -10.42
CA ILE A 174 1.27 -13.52 -10.42
C ILE A 174 0.53 -13.25 -9.11
N TRP A 175 1.25 -13.03 -8.00
CA TRP A 175 0.65 -12.72 -6.70
C TRP A 175 -0.02 -11.34 -6.63
N VAL A 176 0.07 -10.51 -7.68
CA VAL A 176 -0.74 -9.28 -7.79
C VAL A 176 -2.23 -9.61 -7.82
N LEU A 177 -2.60 -10.81 -8.29
CA LEU A 177 -3.99 -11.29 -8.29
C LEU A 177 -4.58 -11.42 -6.87
N LEU A 178 -3.75 -11.68 -5.86
CA LEU A 178 -4.21 -11.90 -4.49
C LEU A 178 -4.84 -10.66 -3.85
N PRO A 179 -4.16 -9.49 -3.76
CA PRO A 179 -4.79 -8.30 -3.20
C PRO A 179 -5.89 -7.75 -4.10
N THR A 180 -5.76 -7.87 -5.42
CA THR A 180 -6.79 -7.39 -6.36
C THR A 180 -8.08 -8.17 -6.20
N LEU A 181 -8.03 -9.51 -6.14
CA LEU A 181 -9.19 -10.36 -5.89
C LEU A 181 -9.78 -10.11 -4.50
N PHE A 182 -8.94 -9.98 -3.47
CA PHE A 182 -9.40 -9.70 -2.11
C PHE A 182 -10.20 -8.39 -2.02
N TYR A 183 -9.67 -7.29 -2.56
CA TYR A 183 -10.37 -6.00 -2.52
C TYR A 183 -11.54 -5.91 -3.50
N LEU A 184 -11.47 -6.56 -4.67
CA LEU A 184 -12.61 -6.65 -5.58
C LEU A 184 -13.76 -7.43 -4.96
N ALA A 185 -13.48 -8.56 -4.31
CA ALA A 185 -14.49 -9.35 -3.61
C ALA A 185 -15.14 -8.51 -2.50
N LEU A 186 -14.34 -7.82 -1.68
CA LEU A 186 -14.86 -6.91 -0.65
C LEU A 186 -15.73 -5.79 -1.25
N GLY A 187 -15.27 -5.17 -2.35
CA GLY A 187 -16.02 -4.12 -3.03
C GLY A 187 -17.36 -4.62 -3.57
N LEU A 188 -17.36 -5.71 -4.34
CA LEU A 188 -18.58 -6.31 -4.88
C LEU A 188 -19.57 -6.65 -3.76
N LEU A 189 -19.08 -7.27 -2.68
CA LEU A 189 -19.92 -7.65 -1.55
C LEU A 189 -20.56 -6.44 -0.86
N ILE A 190 -19.94 -5.25 -0.88
CA ILE A 190 -20.52 -4.03 -0.29
C ILE A 190 -21.62 -3.43 -1.19
N PHE A 191 -21.49 -3.53 -2.51
CA PHE A 191 -22.44 -2.95 -3.48
C PHE A 191 -23.65 -3.84 -3.79
N LEU A 192 -23.69 -5.09 -3.33
CA LEU A 192 -24.90 -5.90 -3.44
C LEU A 192 -26.02 -5.27 -2.59
N PRO A 193 -27.19 -4.95 -3.19
CA PRO A 193 -28.34 -4.47 -2.44
C PRO A 193 -28.92 -5.63 -1.61
N ASP A 194 -29.41 -5.27 -0.42
CA ASP A 194 -29.95 -6.13 0.64
C ASP A 194 -28.91 -6.86 1.50
N GLN A 195 -28.55 -6.21 2.62
CA GLN A 195 -27.85 -6.82 3.77
C GLN A 195 -26.54 -7.53 3.43
N SER A 196 -25.59 -6.82 2.82
CA SER A 196 -24.25 -7.37 2.65
C SER A 196 -23.66 -7.81 4.00
N PRO A 197 -23.30 -9.10 4.17
CA PRO A 197 -22.79 -9.61 5.44
C PRO A 197 -21.48 -8.91 5.82
N ILE A 198 -20.71 -8.47 4.82
CA ILE A 198 -19.47 -7.71 4.99
C ILE A 198 -19.78 -6.29 5.47
N GLY A 199 -20.74 -5.60 4.86
CA GLY A 199 -21.13 -4.24 5.27
C GLY A 199 -21.67 -4.20 6.70
N TYR A 200 -22.45 -5.23 7.09
CA TYR A 200 -22.90 -5.43 8.46
C TYR A 200 -21.73 -5.71 9.42
N PHE A 201 -20.82 -6.60 9.04
CA PHE A 201 -19.64 -6.91 9.85
C PHE A 201 -18.80 -5.66 10.15
N PHE A 202 -18.48 -4.85 9.14
CA PHE A 202 -17.70 -3.62 9.34
C PHE A 202 -18.45 -2.54 10.11
N ARG A 203 -19.78 -2.44 9.95
CA ARG A 203 -20.61 -1.56 10.78
C ARG A 203 -20.56 -1.99 12.25
N ALA A 204 -20.87 -3.26 12.53
CA ALA A 204 -20.87 -3.82 13.88
C ALA A 204 -19.48 -3.73 14.53
N LEU A 205 -18.42 -4.02 13.77
CA LEU A 205 -17.03 -3.85 14.23
C LEU A 205 -16.77 -2.40 14.62
N GLY A 206 -17.23 -1.43 13.81
CA GLY A 206 -17.12 -0.01 14.12
C GLY A 206 -17.86 0.40 15.39
N ASP A 207 -19.10 -0.06 15.59
CA ASP A 207 -19.88 0.16 16.81
C ASP A 207 -19.14 -0.41 18.04
N TYR A 208 -18.64 -1.64 17.95
CA TYR A 208 -17.89 -2.27 19.05
C TYR A 208 -16.58 -1.57 19.40
N LEU A 209 -15.91 -0.96 18.41
CA LEU A 209 -14.72 -0.14 18.65
C LEU A 209 -15.08 1.17 19.35
N ILE A 210 -16.18 1.83 18.94
CA ILE A 210 -16.64 3.08 19.58
C ILE A 210 -17.04 2.84 21.03
N GLU A 211 -17.78 1.76 21.29
CA GLU A 211 -18.22 1.35 22.63
C GLU A 211 -17.07 0.89 23.55
N GLY A 212 -15.86 0.71 23.02
CA GLY A 212 -14.72 0.28 23.83
C GLY A 212 -14.74 -1.21 24.18
N ARG A 213 -15.47 -2.06 23.44
CA ARG A 213 -15.58 -3.49 23.77
C ARG A 213 -14.24 -4.18 23.61
N LEU A 214 -13.70 -4.68 24.72
CA LEU A 214 -12.39 -5.35 24.76
C LEU A 214 -12.29 -6.51 23.77
N VAL A 215 -13.38 -7.24 23.52
CA VAL A 215 -13.41 -8.36 22.57
C VAL A 215 -13.05 -7.91 21.15
N ALA A 216 -13.55 -6.76 20.71
CA ALA A 216 -13.24 -6.22 19.38
C ALA A 216 -11.76 -5.85 19.26
N TYR A 217 -11.22 -5.16 20.28
CA TYR A 217 -9.79 -4.81 20.31
C TYR A 217 -8.88 -6.03 20.36
N ILE A 218 -9.22 -7.04 21.17
CA ILE A 218 -8.48 -8.30 21.24
C ILE A 218 -8.55 -9.03 19.89
N GLY A 219 -9.70 -9.03 19.22
CA GLY A 219 -9.84 -9.60 17.88
C GLY A 219 -8.92 -8.95 16.86
N VAL A 220 -8.92 -7.60 16.79
CA VAL A 220 -8.06 -6.86 15.86
C VAL A 220 -6.57 -7.04 16.22
N LEU A 221 -6.21 -6.99 17.50
CA LEU A 221 -4.83 -7.27 17.95
C LEU A 221 -4.41 -8.70 17.62
N GLY A 222 -5.31 -9.68 17.76
CA GLY A 222 -5.09 -11.06 17.35
C GLY A 222 -4.78 -11.17 15.86
N CYS A 223 -5.52 -10.44 15.00
CA CYS A 223 -5.22 -10.36 13.57
C CYS A 223 -3.85 -9.76 13.29
N ILE A 224 -3.46 -8.69 13.99
CA ILE A 224 -2.13 -8.07 13.87
C ILE A 224 -1.03 -9.08 14.22
N VAL A 225 -1.17 -9.76 15.35
CA VAL A 225 -0.21 -10.75 15.83
C VAL A 225 -0.10 -11.93 14.86
N ALA A 226 -1.23 -12.45 14.37
CA ALA A 226 -1.26 -13.52 13.38
C ALA A 226 -0.53 -13.12 12.09
N LEU A 227 -0.85 -11.94 11.54
CA LEU A 227 -0.18 -11.42 10.34
C LEU A 227 1.30 -11.14 10.59
N PHE A 228 1.70 -10.70 11.78
CA PHE A 228 3.10 -10.52 12.15
C PHE A 228 3.87 -11.85 12.07
N PHE A 229 3.32 -12.93 12.64
CA PHE A 229 3.94 -14.26 12.58
C PHE A 229 3.99 -14.82 11.16
N ILE A 230 2.90 -14.69 10.39
CA ILE A 230 2.87 -15.13 8.98
C ILE A 230 3.94 -14.39 8.18
N ASN A 231 4.02 -13.06 8.32
CA ASN A 231 5.05 -12.26 7.68
C ASN A 231 6.45 -12.71 8.08
N ARG A 232 6.69 -13.00 9.37
CA ARG A 232 7.99 -13.48 9.86
C ARG A 232 8.43 -14.77 9.17
N VAL A 233 7.51 -15.73 9.00
CA VAL A 233 7.78 -17.00 8.32
C VAL A 233 8.04 -16.78 6.83
N VAL A 234 7.19 -16.01 6.16
CA VAL A 234 7.30 -15.72 4.72
C VAL A 234 8.60 -14.99 4.39
N VAL A 235 8.94 -13.94 5.15
CA VAL A 235 10.20 -13.20 4.98
C VAL A 235 11.41 -14.11 5.19
N SER A 236 11.38 -14.95 6.22
CA SER A 236 12.46 -15.90 6.48
C SER A 236 12.67 -16.83 5.28
N LYS A 237 11.60 -17.43 4.75
CA LYS A 237 11.64 -18.34 3.59
C LYS A 237 12.18 -17.64 2.33
N LEU A 238 11.73 -16.42 2.07
CA LEU A 238 12.19 -15.61 0.94
C LEU A 238 13.69 -15.32 1.02
N ILE A 239 14.19 -14.87 2.18
CA ILE A 239 15.62 -14.61 2.39
C ILE A 239 16.45 -15.87 2.14
N TYR A 240 16.03 -17.03 2.68
CA TYR A 240 16.73 -18.29 2.43
C TYR A 240 16.81 -18.61 0.93
N SER A 241 15.69 -18.43 0.21
CA SER A 241 15.62 -18.68 -1.23
C SER A 241 16.48 -17.72 -2.07
N GLU A 242 16.68 -16.48 -1.62
CA GLU A 242 17.56 -15.51 -2.29
C GLU A 242 19.03 -15.86 -2.08
N THR A 243 19.42 -16.25 -0.85
CA THR A 243 20.80 -16.70 -0.58
C THR A 243 21.17 -18.03 -1.25
N SER A 244 20.21 -18.94 -1.46
CA SER A 244 20.49 -20.19 -2.19
C SER A 244 20.61 -19.94 -3.70
N LYS A 245 19.80 -19.05 -4.28
CA LYS A 245 19.85 -18.71 -5.71
C LYS A 245 21.15 -18.03 -6.15
N SER A 246 21.84 -17.30 -5.28
CA SER A 246 23.16 -16.73 -5.62
C SER A 246 24.21 -17.80 -5.95
N GLN A 247 24.05 -19.04 -5.49
CA GLN A 247 24.95 -20.14 -5.82
C GLN A 247 24.64 -20.79 -7.19
N ASP A 248 23.41 -20.67 -7.70
CA ASP A 248 22.94 -21.35 -8.92
C ASP A 248 22.98 -20.49 -10.21
N SER A 249 23.58 -19.29 -10.16
CA SER A 249 23.52 -18.31 -11.26
C SER A 249 24.43 -18.59 -12.48
N THR A 250 25.02 -19.78 -12.58
CA THR A 250 25.84 -20.23 -13.73
C THR A 250 25.03 -20.87 -14.87
N LYS A 251 23.71 -20.67 -14.95
CA LYS A 251 22.93 -21.08 -16.13
C LYS A 251 22.85 -19.93 -17.13
N VAL A 252 23.63 -20.08 -18.21
CA VAL A 252 23.60 -19.24 -19.41
C VAL A 252 22.15 -19.16 -19.91
N LEU A 253 21.51 -18.01 -19.74
CA LEU A 253 20.15 -17.78 -20.23
C LEU A 253 20.16 -17.80 -21.76
N THR A 254 19.39 -18.70 -22.35
CA THR A 254 19.13 -18.77 -23.78
C THR A 254 18.58 -17.42 -24.24
N ILE A 255 19.37 -16.69 -25.03
CA ILE A 255 19.01 -15.37 -25.53
C ILE A 255 17.90 -15.57 -26.56
N SER A 256 16.70 -15.07 -26.29
CA SER A 256 15.62 -15.05 -27.27
C SER A 256 16.08 -14.25 -28.50
N SER A 257 16.13 -14.88 -29.66
CA SER A 257 16.47 -14.24 -30.93
C SER A 257 15.25 -13.46 -31.44
N TYR A 258 15.35 -12.13 -31.51
CA TYR A 258 14.33 -11.28 -32.11
C TYR A 258 14.55 -11.16 -33.62
N SER A 259 14.34 -12.26 -34.35
CA SER A 259 14.58 -12.30 -35.81
C SER A 259 13.70 -11.32 -36.61
N TYR A 260 12.56 -10.87 -36.04
CA TYR A 260 11.71 -9.85 -36.65
C TYR A 260 12.44 -8.51 -36.91
N LEU A 261 13.37 -8.13 -36.03
CA LEU A 261 14.09 -6.86 -36.14
C LEU A 261 15.18 -6.89 -37.22
N GLU A 262 15.56 -8.06 -37.74
CA GLU A 262 16.58 -8.21 -38.79
C GLU A 262 16.13 -7.62 -40.14
N ARG A 263 14.81 -7.42 -40.32
CA ARG A 263 14.22 -6.84 -41.54
C ARG A 263 14.51 -5.35 -41.72
N PHE A 264 14.95 -4.64 -40.68
CA PHE A 264 15.16 -3.19 -40.70
C PHE A 264 16.64 -2.78 -40.89
N GLY A 265 17.50 -3.70 -41.32
CA GLY A 265 18.92 -3.43 -41.56
C GLY A 265 19.67 -3.00 -40.29
N GLU A 266 20.58 -2.03 -40.42
CA GLU A 266 21.43 -1.56 -39.29
C GLU A 266 20.61 -1.00 -38.13
N ILE A 267 19.54 -0.25 -38.40
CA ILE A 267 18.65 0.33 -37.38
C ILE A 267 17.95 -0.79 -36.59
N GLY A 268 17.58 -1.87 -37.28
CA GLY A 268 17.01 -3.07 -36.66
C GLY A 268 17.98 -3.78 -35.72
N GLU A 269 19.25 -3.88 -36.10
CA GLU A 269 20.31 -4.43 -35.25
C GLU A 269 20.54 -3.58 -33.98
N PHE A 270 20.59 -2.26 -34.11
CA PHE A 270 20.67 -1.36 -32.95
C PHE A 270 19.49 -1.53 -32.01
N MET A 271 18.26 -1.54 -32.53
CA MET A 271 17.06 -1.77 -31.70
C MET A 271 17.06 -3.15 -31.03
N ARG A 272 17.54 -4.19 -31.73
CA ARG A 272 17.67 -5.54 -31.18
C ARG A 272 18.62 -5.57 -29.99
N LEU A 273 19.73 -4.86 -30.06
CA LEU A 273 20.70 -4.74 -28.97
C LEU A 273 20.11 -3.97 -27.78
N GLU A 274 19.44 -2.85 -28.01
CA GLU A 274 18.78 -2.09 -26.92
C GLU A 274 17.70 -2.93 -26.23
N LEU A 275 16.83 -3.60 -26.98
CA LEU A 275 15.81 -4.49 -26.42
C LEU A 275 16.44 -5.61 -25.59
N LYS A 276 17.53 -6.21 -26.07
CA LYS A 276 18.27 -7.22 -25.30
C LYS A 276 18.82 -6.63 -24.00
N LEU A 277 19.39 -5.42 -24.03
CA LEU A 277 19.91 -4.76 -22.82
C LEU A 277 18.81 -4.42 -21.81
N LEU A 278 17.68 -3.88 -22.29
CA LEU A 278 16.52 -3.55 -21.45
C LEU A 278 15.88 -4.80 -20.84
N LEU A 279 15.75 -5.87 -21.62
CA LEU A 279 15.16 -7.12 -21.14
C LEU A 279 16.12 -7.92 -20.27
N ARG A 280 17.44 -7.79 -20.44
CA ARG A 280 18.44 -8.43 -19.57
C ARG A 280 18.36 -7.91 -18.14
N ASN A 281 18.15 -6.60 -17.94
CA ASN A 281 18.07 -6.02 -16.60
C ASN A 281 16.66 -6.17 -16.00
N LYS A 282 16.56 -6.82 -14.82
CA LYS A 282 15.29 -7.00 -14.09
C LYS A 282 14.54 -5.68 -13.89
N ARG A 283 15.26 -4.59 -13.56
CA ARG A 283 14.65 -3.28 -13.30
C ARG A 283 14.04 -2.68 -14.56
N CYS A 284 14.77 -2.71 -15.68
CA CYS A 284 14.30 -2.20 -16.97
C CYS A 284 13.14 -3.05 -17.52
N ARG A 285 13.23 -4.38 -17.42
CA ARG A 285 12.15 -5.29 -17.82
C ARG A 285 10.84 -5.01 -17.08
N VAL A 286 10.90 -4.77 -15.76
CA VAL A 286 9.72 -4.41 -14.97
C VAL A 286 9.18 -3.05 -15.39
N SER A 287 10.05 -2.05 -15.59
CA SER A 287 9.66 -0.72 -16.06
C SER A 287 8.96 -0.76 -17.44
N LEU A 288 9.48 -1.54 -18.38
CA LEU A 288 8.87 -1.71 -19.70
C LEU A 288 7.49 -2.34 -19.59
N ARG A 289 7.34 -3.40 -18.78
CA ARG A 289 6.03 -4.04 -18.54
C ARG A 289 5.04 -3.08 -17.89
N SER A 290 5.47 -2.26 -16.92
CA SER A 290 4.58 -1.29 -16.29
C SER A 290 4.13 -0.19 -17.25
N ILE A 291 5.02 0.32 -18.10
CA ILE A 291 4.68 1.34 -19.10
C ILE A 291 3.73 0.74 -20.14
N ALA A 292 4.03 -0.45 -20.67
CA ALA A 292 3.16 -1.14 -21.62
C ALA A 292 1.76 -1.41 -21.03
N PHE A 293 1.70 -1.86 -19.77
CA PHE A 293 0.44 -2.08 -19.07
C PHE A 293 -0.37 -0.78 -18.91
N LEU A 294 0.29 0.32 -18.55
CA LEU A 294 -0.34 1.64 -18.43
C LEU A 294 -0.92 2.11 -19.77
N VAL A 295 -0.16 1.96 -20.86
CA VAL A 295 -0.62 2.30 -22.21
C VAL A 295 -1.84 1.49 -22.61
N VAL A 296 -1.86 0.18 -22.34
CA VAL A 296 -3.02 -0.68 -22.65
C VAL A 296 -4.24 -0.25 -21.82
N ILE A 297 -4.09 -0.04 -20.52
CA ILE A 297 -5.21 0.44 -19.67
C ILE A 297 -5.73 1.77 -20.18
N PHE A 298 -4.86 2.71 -20.48
CA PHE A 298 -5.27 4.03 -20.96
C PHE A 298 -6.00 3.94 -22.31
N SER A 299 -5.50 3.09 -23.22
CA SER A 299 -6.13 2.83 -24.52
C SER A 299 -7.51 2.19 -24.36
N LEU A 300 -7.65 1.21 -23.45
CA LEU A 300 -8.94 0.57 -23.15
C LEU A 300 -9.91 1.56 -22.50
N LEU A 301 -9.45 2.38 -21.53
CA LEU A 301 -10.29 3.40 -20.90
C LEU A 301 -10.81 4.40 -21.93
N ILE A 302 -9.97 4.87 -22.86
CA ILE A 302 -10.42 5.75 -23.95
C ILE A 302 -11.43 5.04 -24.85
N SER A 303 -11.17 3.78 -25.20
CA SER A 303 -12.03 3.03 -26.12
C SER A 303 -13.41 2.67 -25.53
N PHE A 304 -13.49 2.46 -24.21
CA PHE A 304 -14.72 2.02 -23.53
C PHE A 304 -15.45 3.13 -22.76
N THR A 305 -14.86 4.32 -22.62
CA THR A 305 -15.53 5.44 -21.95
C THR A 305 -16.13 6.37 -22.99
N PRO A 306 -17.45 6.64 -22.96
CA PRO A 306 -18.11 7.57 -23.88
C PRO A 306 -17.76 9.06 -23.61
N ALA A 307 -16.72 9.33 -22.80
CA ALA A 307 -16.27 10.67 -22.45
C ALA A 307 -15.79 11.47 -23.66
N TYR A 308 -15.37 10.80 -24.75
CA TYR A 308 -14.98 11.43 -26.01
C TYR A 308 -16.09 11.46 -27.07
N ASP A 309 -17.18 10.73 -26.87
CA ASP A 309 -18.38 10.72 -27.72
C ASP A 309 -19.42 11.79 -27.30
N GLY A 310 -19.13 12.55 -26.23
CA GLY A 310 -19.96 13.67 -25.79
C GLY A 310 -19.75 14.94 -26.61
N LYS A 311 -20.84 15.69 -26.86
CA LYS A 311 -20.97 16.98 -27.59
C LYS A 311 -19.94 18.09 -27.28
N PHE A 312 -18.99 17.89 -26.39
CA PHE A 312 -17.91 18.83 -26.09
C PHE A 312 -16.69 18.71 -27.02
N THR A 313 -16.63 17.69 -27.88
CA THR A 313 -15.54 17.50 -28.87
C THR A 313 -15.86 18.02 -30.27
N SER A 314 -17.07 18.56 -30.51
CA SER A 314 -17.46 19.11 -31.82
C SER A 314 -17.04 20.55 -32.06
N ASN A 315 -16.53 21.25 -31.05
CA ASN A 315 -16.00 22.61 -31.19
C ASN A 315 -14.55 22.61 -30.69
N PHE A 316 -13.62 22.43 -31.64
CA PHE A 316 -12.25 22.90 -31.49
C PHE A 316 -12.21 24.40 -31.18
#